data_AF-A0A355F8Y3-F1
#
_entry.id   AF-A0A355F8Y3-F1
#
_cell.length_a   1.000
_cell.length_b   1.000
_cell.length_c   1.000
_cell.angle_alpha   90.00
_cell.angle_beta   90.00
_cell.angle_gamma   90.00
#
_symmetry.space_group_name_H-M   'P 1'
#
loop_
_entity.id
_entity.type
_entity.pdbx_description
1 polymer ?
#
loop_
_entity_poly.entity_id
_entity_poly.type
_entity_poly.pdbx_seq_one_letter_code
_entity_poly.pdbx_strand_id
1 'polypeptide(L)'
;MFRTATLLGSLALAALGLASGPGGNAASPARFQTEARAPFTPASFRFPKPPAEAPGAAPDAPIRLTASDGTGLALVALEANGVLEPPLAFTELHLTFENPRDATIEGRFRIALPPGAALSRFAMKIGEAWQEGEVVERQRARQVYEDFLHRRQDPALLEQEAGNEFSARVFPIPARSRKEIIVSYSHSLAREDEPYVLHLRGLAQIGRLDLRVLLGDRPAAGAPVSNLGGEARDRRVIELHKRDWTPDRDFEIGQDQVSGRAGLRNGSLAVVRVTPTVAATPQEIRGLYVLVDSSASRALGWSTQVRRLADLAAGLRDG
;
A
#
# COMPACT_ATOMS: atom_id res chain seq x y z
N MET A 1 -5.76 39.94 -24.86
CA MET A 1 -4.28 39.89 -24.74
C MET A 1 -3.96 39.10 -23.47
N PHE A 2 -3.00 38.17 -23.51
CA PHE A 2 -2.64 37.12 -22.51
C PHE A 2 -3.52 35.85 -22.59
N ARG A 3 -3.21 34.85 -23.44
CA ARG A 3 -2.18 33.79 -23.42
C ARG A 3 -2.38 32.70 -22.36
N THR A 4 -3.04 31.64 -22.80
CA THR A 4 -3.07 30.26 -22.31
C THR A 4 -1.71 29.58 -22.45
N ALA A 5 -1.30 28.80 -21.44
CA ALA A 5 -0.13 27.93 -21.50
C ALA A 5 -0.57 26.47 -21.27
N THR A 6 -0.60 25.72 -22.36
CA THR A 6 -0.82 24.28 -22.41
C THR A 6 0.55 23.61 -22.33
N LEU A 7 0.83 22.81 -21.29
CA LEU A 7 2.02 21.96 -21.22
C LEU A 7 1.66 20.56 -21.73
N LEU A 8 2.00 20.32 -23.00
CA LEU A 8 2.07 18.98 -23.59
C LEU A 8 3.33 18.28 -23.05
N GLY A 9 3.14 17.15 -22.34
CA GLY A 9 4.18 16.17 -22.05
C GLY A 9 4.16 15.06 -23.10
N SER A 10 5.26 14.96 -23.82
CA SER A 10 5.53 14.14 -25.01
C SER A 10 5.44 12.64 -24.79
N LEU A 11 4.62 11.97 -25.61
CA LEU A 11 4.68 10.52 -25.86
C LEU A 11 5.72 10.26 -26.97
N ALA A 12 6.79 9.52 -26.67
CA ALA A 12 7.76 9.10 -27.68
C ALA A 12 7.21 7.88 -28.44
N LEU A 13 6.82 8.10 -29.70
CA LEU A 13 6.46 7.08 -30.68
C LEU A 13 7.74 6.70 -31.44
N ALA A 14 8.25 5.47 -31.28
CA ALA A 14 9.36 4.97 -32.10
C ALA A 14 8.79 4.12 -33.24
N ALA A 15 8.84 4.65 -34.46
CA ALA A 15 8.54 3.93 -35.70
C ALA A 15 9.81 3.25 -36.23
N LEU A 16 9.77 1.94 -36.45
CA LEU A 16 10.87 1.17 -37.03
C LEU A 16 10.66 1.08 -38.55
N GLY A 17 11.45 1.84 -39.32
CA GLY A 17 11.50 1.76 -40.78
C GLY A 17 12.62 0.82 -41.22
N LEU A 18 12.27 -0.29 -41.88
CA LEU A 18 13.22 -1.17 -42.58
C LEU A 18 13.43 -0.63 -44.00
N ALA A 19 14.68 -0.28 -44.33
CA ALA A 19 15.11 -0.03 -45.69
C ALA A 19 16.33 -0.91 -46.00
N SER A 20 16.14 -1.87 -46.90
CA SER A 20 17.17 -2.76 -47.45
C SER A 20 17.63 -2.22 -48.81
N GLY A 21 18.95 -2.06 -48.97
CA GLY A 21 19.61 -1.73 -50.24
C GLY A 21 20.99 -2.42 -50.31
N PRO A 22 21.42 -2.95 -51.49
CA PRO A 22 22.54 -3.90 -51.55
C PRO A 22 23.87 -3.28 -51.99
N GLY A 23 24.97 -3.90 -51.53
CA GLY A 23 26.22 -4.06 -52.30
C GLY A 23 27.40 -3.15 -51.94
N GLY A 24 28.53 -3.75 -51.53
CA GLY A 24 29.85 -3.11 -51.70
C GLY A 24 30.96 -3.41 -50.68
N ASN A 25 31.55 -4.61 -50.77
CA ASN A 25 32.96 -4.97 -50.54
C ASN A 25 33.72 -4.68 -49.21
N ALA A 26 33.95 -5.78 -48.47
CA ALA A 26 35.20 -6.28 -47.87
C ALA A 26 36.24 -5.32 -47.24
N ALA A 27 36.34 -5.40 -45.91
CA ALA A 27 37.61 -5.55 -45.19
C ALA A 27 37.36 -6.33 -43.88
N SER A 28 38.03 -7.48 -43.71
CA SER A 28 37.90 -8.32 -42.52
C SER A 28 38.61 -7.70 -41.30
N PRO A 29 37.96 -7.59 -40.13
CA PRO A 29 38.67 -7.47 -38.87
C PRO A 29 38.92 -8.85 -38.25
N ALA A 30 40.03 -8.94 -37.52
CA ALA A 30 40.59 -10.15 -36.93
C ALA A 30 39.58 -11.01 -36.15
N ARG A 31 39.71 -12.33 -36.31
CA ARG A 31 38.99 -13.34 -35.54
C ARG A 31 39.40 -13.25 -34.07
N PHE A 32 38.57 -12.61 -33.24
CA PHE A 32 38.54 -12.94 -31.83
C PHE A 32 37.89 -14.32 -31.70
N GLN A 33 38.65 -15.29 -31.19
CA GLN A 33 38.09 -16.57 -30.80
C GLN A 33 37.18 -16.31 -29.60
N THR A 34 35.87 -16.28 -29.83
CA THR A 34 34.88 -16.36 -28.75
C THR A 34 34.94 -17.78 -28.22
N GLU A 35 35.60 -17.98 -27.08
CA GLU A 35 35.39 -19.19 -26.28
C GLU A 35 33.88 -19.30 -25.98
N ALA A 36 33.31 -20.46 -26.28
CA ALA A 36 31.92 -20.75 -26.00
C ALA A 36 31.72 -20.74 -24.47
N ARG A 37 31.23 -19.61 -23.95
CA ARG A 37 30.88 -19.46 -22.54
C ARG A 37 29.70 -20.37 -22.25
N ALA A 38 29.84 -21.23 -21.25
CA ALA A 38 28.81 -22.18 -20.81
C ALA A 38 27.47 -21.46 -20.59
N PRO A 39 26.32 -22.14 -20.80
CA PRO A 39 25.02 -21.54 -20.61
C PRO A 39 24.87 -21.05 -19.15
N PHE A 40 24.74 -19.74 -19.01
CA PHE A 40 24.39 -19.10 -17.75
C PHE A 40 23.02 -19.61 -17.28
N THR A 41 22.96 -20.15 -16.06
CA THR A 41 21.71 -20.54 -15.43
C THR A 41 21.24 -19.35 -14.60
N PRO A 42 20.10 -18.70 -14.90
CA PRO A 42 19.65 -17.55 -14.14
C PRO A 42 19.28 -18.00 -12.71
N ALA A 43 20.11 -17.64 -11.74
CA ALA A 43 19.71 -17.66 -10.34
C ALA A 43 18.70 -16.52 -10.12
N SER A 44 17.41 -16.86 -10.02
CA SER A 44 16.39 -15.90 -9.63
C SER A 44 16.50 -15.64 -8.13
N PHE A 45 17.11 -14.51 -7.75
CA PHE A 45 17.16 -14.08 -6.37
C PHE A 45 15.80 -13.53 -5.94
N ARG A 46 15.02 -14.35 -5.22
CA ARG A 46 13.89 -13.86 -4.45
C ARG A 46 14.43 -13.44 -3.09
N PHE A 47 14.62 -12.14 -2.87
CA PHE A 47 14.81 -11.65 -1.51
C PHE A 47 13.54 -12.00 -0.73
N PRO A 48 13.60 -12.82 0.34
CA PRO A 48 12.45 -12.95 1.22
C PRO A 48 12.08 -11.55 1.69
N LYS A 49 10.81 -11.15 1.49
CA LYS A 49 10.23 -9.96 2.12
C LYS A 49 10.72 -9.96 3.57
N PRO A 50 11.45 -8.94 4.03
CA PRO A 50 12.03 -8.98 5.36
C PRO A 50 10.90 -9.33 6.35
N PRO A 51 11.09 -10.31 7.25
CA PRO A 51 10.18 -10.44 8.36
C PRO A 51 10.14 -9.07 9.03
N ALA A 52 8.94 -8.52 9.21
CA ALA A 52 8.74 -7.23 9.84
C ALA A 52 9.65 -7.15 11.07
N GLU A 53 10.56 -6.18 11.03
CA GLU A 53 11.56 -5.93 12.05
C GLU A 53 10.91 -5.94 13.44
N ALA A 54 11.50 -6.66 14.39
CA ALA A 54 11.07 -6.62 15.79
C ALA A 54 12.26 -6.91 16.71
N PRO A 55 12.31 -6.37 17.94
CA PRO A 55 11.64 -5.16 18.46
C PRO A 55 12.61 -4.24 19.25
N GLY A 56 12.65 -2.95 18.92
CA GLY A 56 13.28 -1.90 19.75
C GLY A 56 12.29 -0.87 20.31
N ALA A 57 11.09 -0.82 19.73
CA ALA A 57 9.90 -0.21 20.28
C ALA A 57 8.78 -1.22 20.07
N ALA A 58 7.77 -1.26 20.95
CA ALA A 58 6.56 -2.02 20.65
C ALA A 58 6.08 -1.65 19.24
N PRO A 59 5.71 -2.61 18.37
CA PRO A 59 5.15 -2.26 17.07
C PRO A 59 3.98 -1.32 17.32
N ASP A 60 4.09 -0.09 16.84
CA ASP A 60 3.08 0.93 17.08
C ASP A 60 1.79 0.43 16.43
N ALA A 61 0.76 0.17 17.25
CA ALA A 61 -0.42 -0.56 16.82
C ALA A 61 -1.04 0.13 15.59
N PRO A 62 -1.38 -0.62 14.52
CA PRO A 62 -1.75 -0.04 13.24
C PRO A 62 -3.03 0.78 13.32
N ILE A 63 -3.86 0.58 14.35
CA ILE A 63 -5.06 1.37 14.65
C ILE A 63 -5.06 1.62 16.16
N ARG A 64 -5.15 2.88 16.58
CA ARG A 64 -5.22 3.24 18.00
C ARG A 64 -6.05 4.49 18.25
N LEU A 65 -6.74 4.51 19.38
CA LEU A 65 -7.37 5.70 19.94
C LEU A 65 -6.82 5.92 21.34
N THR A 66 -6.04 6.97 21.53
CA THR A 66 -5.37 7.27 22.80
C THR A 66 -6.01 8.49 23.45
N ALA A 67 -6.40 8.40 24.72
CA ALA A 67 -6.86 9.54 25.52
C ALA A 67 -5.75 10.60 25.68
N SER A 68 -6.12 11.81 26.10
CA SER A 68 -5.16 12.91 26.32
C SER A 68 -4.09 12.61 27.38
N ASP A 69 -4.33 11.64 28.27
CA ASP A 69 -3.35 11.18 29.27
C ASP A 69 -2.42 10.06 28.74
N GLY A 70 -2.55 9.69 27.47
CA GLY A 70 -1.78 8.62 26.82
C GLY A 70 -2.41 7.22 26.94
N THR A 71 -3.50 7.06 27.69
CA THR A 71 -4.15 5.74 27.83
C THR A 71 -4.79 5.31 26.51
N GLY A 72 -4.44 4.12 26.01
CA GLY A 72 -5.14 3.51 24.86
C GLY A 72 -6.55 3.04 25.23
N LEU A 73 -7.53 3.33 24.39
CA LEU A 73 -8.90 2.81 24.52
C LEU A 73 -8.99 1.43 23.87
N ALA A 74 -9.78 0.55 24.48
CA ALA A 74 -9.98 -0.82 23.98
C ALA A 74 -10.82 -0.82 22.70
N LEU A 75 -10.36 -1.54 21.67
CA LEU A 75 -11.07 -1.77 20.42
C LEU A 75 -12.05 -2.94 20.60
N VAL A 76 -13.30 -2.65 20.91
CA VAL A 76 -14.30 -3.68 21.22
C VAL A 76 -14.96 -4.28 19.97
N ALA A 77 -14.98 -3.55 18.86
CA ALA A 77 -15.40 -4.10 17.56
C ALA A 77 -14.62 -3.46 16.40
N LEU A 78 -14.23 -4.29 15.43
CA LEU A 78 -13.70 -3.89 14.13
C LEU A 78 -14.47 -4.62 13.05
N GLU A 79 -15.15 -3.85 12.20
CA GLU A 79 -15.79 -4.36 11.00
C GLU A 79 -15.05 -3.80 9.79
N ALA A 80 -14.58 -4.65 8.89
CA ALA A 80 -13.93 -4.22 7.66
C ALA A 80 -14.67 -4.74 6.44
N ASN A 81 -15.00 -3.81 5.55
CA ASN A 81 -15.56 -4.09 4.24
C ASN A 81 -14.52 -3.72 3.18
N GLY A 82 -13.99 -4.73 2.49
CA GLY A 82 -13.03 -4.58 1.41
C GLY A 82 -13.64 -4.84 0.05
N VAL A 83 -13.14 -4.14 -0.97
CA VAL A 83 -13.37 -4.46 -2.37
C VAL A 83 -12.00 -4.55 -3.04
N LEU A 84 -11.69 -5.73 -3.58
CA LEU A 84 -10.45 -6.01 -4.28
C LEU A 84 -10.72 -6.19 -5.77
N GLU A 85 -10.41 -5.16 -6.54
CA GLU A 85 -10.55 -5.11 -7.99
C GLU A 85 -9.24 -4.62 -8.61
N PRO A 86 -8.26 -5.51 -8.87
CA PRO A 86 -6.95 -5.09 -9.34
C PRO A 86 -7.03 -4.20 -10.59
N PRO A 87 -6.21 -3.13 -10.65
CA PRO A 87 -5.10 -2.80 -9.75
C PRO A 87 -5.50 -1.90 -8.56
N LEU A 88 -6.79 -1.80 -8.20
CA LEU A 88 -7.24 -0.98 -7.08
C LEU A 88 -7.84 -1.84 -5.97
N ALA A 89 -7.73 -1.35 -4.75
CA ALA A 89 -8.44 -1.88 -3.61
C ALA A 89 -9.06 -0.75 -2.80
N PHE A 90 -10.24 -1.00 -2.27
CA PHE A 90 -10.95 -0.12 -1.37
C PHE A 90 -11.17 -0.83 -0.04
N THR A 91 -11.07 -0.11 1.07
CA THR A 91 -11.32 -0.63 2.41
C THR A 91 -12.08 0.41 3.21
N GLU A 92 -13.18 -0.02 3.81
CA GLU A 92 -13.92 0.74 4.81
C GLU A 92 -13.86 -0.01 6.14
N LEU A 93 -13.51 0.71 7.21
CA LEU A 93 -13.40 0.22 8.57
C LEU A 93 -14.44 0.92 9.43
N HIS A 94 -15.22 0.16 10.19
CA HIS A 94 -16.08 0.64 11.26
C HIS A 94 -15.47 0.16 12.57
N LEU A 95 -15.05 1.11 13.40
CA LEU A 95 -14.28 0.89 14.60
C LEU A 95 -15.10 1.33 15.80
N THR A 96 -15.23 0.46 16.80
CA THR A 96 -15.89 0.78 18.06
C THR A 96 -14.88 0.72 19.19
N PHE A 97 -14.63 1.85 19.84
CA PHE A 97 -13.77 1.96 21.02
C PHE A 97 -14.58 2.14 22.29
N GLU A 98 -14.11 1.60 23.41
CA GLU A 98 -14.74 1.79 24.72
C GLU A 98 -13.98 2.81 25.57
N ASN A 99 -14.72 3.74 26.19
CA ASN A 99 -14.19 4.62 27.22
C ASN A 99 -14.35 3.99 28.60
N PRO A 100 -13.25 3.57 29.26
CA PRO A 100 -13.32 2.96 30.59
C PRO A 100 -13.49 3.99 31.72
N ARG A 101 -13.51 5.30 31.43
CA ARG A 101 -13.58 6.35 32.45
C ARG A 101 -15.03 6.75 32.73
N ASP A 102 -15.26 7.22 33.96
CA ASP A 102 -16.52 7.84 34.41
C ASP A 102 -16.65 9.32 34.01
N ALA A 103 -15.86 9.76 33.02
CA ALA A 103 -15.87 11.12 32.51
C ALA A 103 -15.85 11.12 30.97
N THR A 104 -16.43 12.18 30.38
CA THR A 104 -16.28 12.45 28.95
C THR A 104 -14.84 12.85 28.67
N ILE A 105 -14.20 12.17 27.74
CA ILE A 105 -12.81 12.40 27.37
C ILE A 105 -12.68 12.80 25.90
N GLU A 106 -11.49 13.28 25.59
CA GLU A 106 -10.98 13.45 24.24
C GLU A 106 -9.90 12.39 23.99
N GLY A 107 -9.78 11.97 22.73
CA GLY A 107 -8.66 11.15 22.29
C GLY A 107 -8.12 11.55 20.92
N ARG A 108 -6.94 11.01 20.60
CA ARG A 108 -6.31 11.08 19.29
C ARG A 108 -6.39 9.71 18.62
N PHE A 109 -7.14 9.65 17.53
CA PHE A 109 -7.19 8.51 16.64
C PHE A 109 -5.97 8.52 15.73
N ARG A 110 -5.36 7.35 15.51
CA ARG A 110 -4.29 7.12 14.55
C ARG A 110 -4.50 5.80 13.82
N ILE A 111 -4.22 5.80 12.52
CA ILE A 111 -4.24 4.61 11.67
C ILE A 111 -3.07 4.63 10.68
N ALA A 112 -2.32 3.53 10.60
CA ALA A 112 -1.35 3.28 9.55
C ALA A 112 -2.08 2.79 8.29
N LEU A 113 -1.97 3.55 7.21
CA LEU A 113 -2.55 3.24 5.92
C LEU A 113 -1.52 2.51 5.02
N PRO A 114 -1.95 1.61 4.12
CA PRO A 114 -1.06 0.98 3.14
C PRO A 114 -0.32 2.02 2.28
N PRO A 115 0.94 1.82 1.88
CA PRO A 115 1.68 2.81 1.09
C PRO A 115 0.91 3.30 -0.14
N GLY A 116 0.86 4.62 -0.33
CA GLY A 116 0.13 5.23 -1.45
C GLY A 116 -1.39 5.21 -1.31
N ALA A 117 -1.94 4.83 -0.16
CA ALA A 117 -3.36 4.92 0.09
C ALA A 117 -3.86 6.37 0.15
N ALA A 118 -5.02 6.61 -0.47
CA ALA A 118 -5.76 7.86 -0.41
C ALA A 118 -6.95 7.69 0.55
N LEU A 119 -6.98 8.52 1.61
CA LEU A 119 -8.09 8.55 2.55
C LEU A 119 -9.33 9.16 1.89
N SER A 120 -10.42 8.41 1.85
CA SER A 120 -11.67 8.81 1.21
C SER A 120 -12.71 9.33 2.20
N ARG A 121 -12.74 8.78 3.42
CA ARG A 121 -13.68 9.20 4.47
C ARG A 121 -13.07 9.05 5.86
N PHE A 122 -13.38 9.99 6.72
CA PHE A 122 -13.22 9.85 8.16
C PHE A 122 -14.45 10.47 8.83
N ALA A 123 -15.19 9.68 9.59
CA ALA A 123 -16.37 10.14 10.30
C ALA A 123 -16.40 9.58 11.72
N MET A 124 -17.00 10.31 12.64
CA MET A 124 -17.24 9.84 14.00
C MET A 124 -18.70 10.03 14.37
N LYS A 125 -19.25 9.10 15.16
CA LYS A 125 -20.64 9.18 15.60
C LYS A 125 -20.79 10.14 16.78
N ILE A 126 -21.77 11.04 16.71
CA ILE A 126 -22.16 11.97 17.78
C ILE A 126 -23.68 11.92 17.93
N GLY A 127 -24.15 11.36 19.04
CA GLY A 127 -25.55 10.96 19.17
C GLY A 127 -25.92 9.95 18.09
N GLU A 128 -26.95 10.24 17.32
CA GLU A 128 -27.42 9.40 16.21
C GLU A 128 -26.87 9.82 14.83
N ALA A 129 -26.04 10.87 14.78
CA ALA A 129 -25.52 11.43 13.53
C ALA A 129 -24.04 11.11 13.33
N TRP A 130 -23.65 10.96 12.07
CA TRP A 130 -22.25 10.90 11.65
C TRP A 130 -21.73 12.31 11.41
N GLN A 131 -20.68 12.69 12.12
CA GLN A 131 -19.93 13.90 11.86
C GLN A 131 -18.70 13.54 11.02
N GLU A 132 -18.68 14.00 9.78
CA GLU A 132 -17.51 13.90 8.91
C GLU A 132 -16.39 14.80 9.46
N GLY A 133 -15.18 14.26 9.55
CA GLY A 133 -14.00 15.06 9.79
C GLY A 133 -13.50 15.66 8.49
N GLU A 134 -12.89 16.84 8.57
CA GLU A 134 -12.24 17.44 7.42
C GLU A 134 -11.04 16.58 7.00
N VAL A 135 -11.20 15.80 5.93
CA VAL A 135 -10.12 15.03 5.33
C VAL A 135 -9.23 15.99 4.56
N VAL A 136 -8.24 16.55 5.25
CA VAL A 136 -7.22 17.37 4.58
C VAL A 136 -6.21 16.43 3.92
N GLU A 137 -6.46 16.07 2.66
CA GLU A 137 -5.46 15.36 1.86
C GLU A 137 -4.17 16.19 1.80
N ARG A 138 -3.02 15.57 2.08
CA ARG A 138 -1.69 16.21 2.15
C ARG A 138 -1.37 17.12 0.95
N GLN A 139 -1.94 16.88 -0.24
CA GLN A 139 -1.75 17.72 -1.42
C GLN A 139 -2.55 19.02 -1.38
N ARG A 140 -3.81 18.98 -0.91
CA ARG A 140 -4.62 20.17 -0.64
C ARG A 140 -4.12 20.93 0.58
N ALA A 141 -3.66 20.23 1.63
CA ALA A 141 -2.99 20.84 2.76
C ALA A 141 -1.78 21.67 2.30
N ARG A 142 -0.94 21.12 1.41
CA ARG A 142 0.22 21.84 0.85
C ARG A 142 -0.20 23.06 0.03
N GLN A 143 -1.17 22.94 -0.87
CA GLN A 143 -1.63 24.06 -1.71
C GLN A 143 -2.30 25.15 -0.88
N VAL A 144 -3.20 24.77 0.04
CA VAL A 144 -3.85 25.70 0.97
C VAL A 144 -2.82 26.31 1.93
N TYR A 145 -1.82 25.56 2.40
CA TYR A 145 -0.74 26.04 3.28
C TYR A 145 0.25 26.97 2.56
N GLU A 146 0.62 26.68 1.32
CA GLU A 146 1.43 27.58 0.48
C GLU A 146 0.62 28.85 0.16
N ASP A 147 -0.68 28.74 -0.12
CA ASP A 147 -1.60 29.88 -0.28
C ASP A 147 -1.81 30.66 1.04
N PHE A 148 -1.78 29.98 2.19
CA PHE A 148 -1.90 30.59 3.53
C PHE A 148 -0.61 31.25 3.99
N LEU A 149 0.58 30.75 3.60
CA LEU A 149 1.87 31.39 3.90
C LEU A 149 2.02 32.77 3.25
N HIS A 150 1.26 33.05 2.19
CA HIS A 150 1.14 34.40 1.63
C HIS A 150 0.29 35.34 2.51
N ARG A 151 -0.40 34.83 3.54
CA ARG A 151 -1.22 35.59 4.48
C ARG A 151 -0.73 35.33 5.92
N ARG A 152 0.19 36.18 6.35
CA ARG A 152 0.79 36.19 7.71
C ARG A 152 -0.28 36.11 8.82
N GLN A 153 -0.45 34.96 9.47
CA GLN A 153 -0.75 34.85 10.91
C GLN A 153 -0.59 33.40 11.42
N ASP A 154 0.32 33.23 12.40
CA ASP A 154 0.59 32.17 13.39
C ASP A 154 0.34 30.66 13.10
N PRO A 155 1.41 29.82 13.08
CA PRO A 155 1.35 28.40 12.78
C PRO A 155 1.15 27.53 14.03
N ALA A 156 0.15 26.65 14.03
CA ALA A 156 0.05 25.53 14.96
C ALA A 156 0.30 24.20 14.21
N LEU A 157 1.59 23.86 14.14
CA LEU A 157 2.22 22.53 14.04
C LEU A 157 1.44 21.36 13.38
N LEU A 158 1.89 20.95 12.20
CA LEU A 158 1.78 19.56 11.72
C LEU A 158 3.20 19.02 11.51
N GLU A 159 3.63 18.16 12.43
CA GLU A 159 4.90 17.44 12.33
C GLU A 159 4.78 16.30 11.30
N GLN A 160 5.78 16.26 10.43
CA GLN A 160 5.99 15.22 9.43
C GLN A 160 6.43 13.94 10.14
N GLU A 161 5.54 12.95 10.26
CA GLU A 161 6.00 11.57 10.46
C GLU A 161 6.19 10.90 9.09
N ALA A 162 7.36 10.28 8.92
CA ALA A 162 7.71 9.44 7.78
C ALA A 162 6.93 8.12 7.87
N GLY A 163 5.64 8.16 7.58
CA GLY A 163 4.76 7.01 7.57
C GLY A 163 3.46 7.40 6.89
N ASN A 164 2.82 6.46 6.19
CA ASN A 164 1.48 6.70 5.67
C ASN A 164 0.44 6.63 6.81
N GLU A 165 0.63 7.42 7.87
CA GLU A 165 -0.25 7.45 9.04
C GLU A 165 -1.27 8.60 8.90
N PHE A 166 -2.52 8.34 9.23
CA PHE A 166 -3.55 9.36 9.40
C PHE A 166 -3.85 9.54 10.89
N SER A 167 -4.02 10.79 11.33
CA SER A 167 -4.39 11.10 12.71
C SER A 167 -5.49 12.14 12.79
N ALA A 168 -6.41 11.97 13.74
CA ALA A 168 -7.52 12.87 13.97
C ALA A 168 -7.86 13.01 15.46
N ARG A 169 -8.36 14.19 15.84
CA ARG A 169 -8.93 14.44 17.17
C ARG A 169 -10.34 13.86 17.22
N VAL A 170 -10.66 13.11 18.29
CA VAL A 170 -11.97 12.50 18.52
C VAL A 170 -12.53 13.05 19.82
N PHE A 171 -13.61 13.81 19.71
CA PHE A 171 -14.34 14.39 20.82
C PHE A 171 -15.81 14.60 20.42
N PRO A 172 -16.78 14.45 21.34
CA PRO A 172 -16.64 13.88 22.68
C PRO A 172 -16.63 12.34 22.66
N ILE A 173 -15.96 11.73 23.63
CA ILE A 173 -16.04 10.30 23.96
C ILE A 173 -16.73 10.19 25.33
N PRO A 174 -18.06 9.95 25.41
CA PRO A 174 -18.79 10.00 26.66
C PRO A 174 -18.32 8.96 27.69
N ALA A 175 -18.58 9.24 28.98
CA ALA A 175 -18.26 8.35 30.09
C ALA A 175 -18.89 6.95 29.90
N ARG A 176 -18.13 5.88 30.19
CA ARG A 176 -18.58 4.47 30.11
C ARG A 176 -19.31 4.11 28.82
N SER A 177 -18.99 4.81 27.73
CA SER A 177 -19.70 4.70 26.46
C SER A 177 -18.79 4.22 25.34
N ARG A 178 -19.40 3.77 24.27
CA ARG A 178 -18.71 3.37 23.04
C ARG A 178 -18.64 4.53 22.06
N LYS A 179 -17.50 4.68 21.40
CA LYS A 179 -17.29 5.65 20.33
C LYS A 179 -17.07 4.92 19.02
N GLU A 180 -17.93 5.23 18.06
CA GLU A 180 -17.89 4.66 16.71
C GLU A 180 -17.18 5.62 15.74
N ILE A 181 -16.29 5.07 14.91
CA ILE A 181 -15.49 5.78 13.92
C ILE A 181 -15.55 5.00 12.60
N ILE A 182 -15.78 5.70 11.49
CA ILE A 182 -15.66 5.16 10.14
C ILE A 182 -14.42 5.74 9.49
N VAL A 183 -13.63 4.88 8.87
CA VAL A 183 -12.49 5.25 8.03
C VAL A 183 -12.59 4.51 6.72
N SER A 184 -12.53 5.20 5.59
CA SER A 184 -12.39 4.54 4.30
C SER A 184 -11.24 5.08 3.49
N TYR A 185 -10.56 4.19 2.78
CA TYR A 185 -9.41 4.53 1.94
C TYR A 185 -9.34 3.61 0.73
N SER A 186 -8.70 4.12 -0.32
CA SER A 186 -8.35 3.34 -1.51
C SER A 186 -6.84 3.28 -1.65
N HIS A 187 -6.31 2.22 -2.25
CA HIS A 187 -4.90 2.14 -2.61
C HIS A 187 -4.71 1.37 -3.92
N SER A 188 -3.58 1.61 -4.58
CA SER A 188 -3.20 0.90 -5.80
C SER A 188 -2.29 -0.28 -5.48
N LEU A 189 -2.54 -1.41 -6.13
CA LEU A 189 -1.71 -2.60 -6.10
C LEU A 189 -0.79 -2.58 -7.32
N ALA A 190 0.38 -1.97 -7.13
CA ALA A 190 1.31 -1.64 -8.20
C ALA A 190 1.88 -2.89 -8.88
N ARG A 191 2.13 -3.96 -8.11
CA ARG A 191 2.66 -5.22 -8.65
C ARG A 191 1.58 -6.29 -8.73
N GLU A 192 1.74 -7.25 -9.63
CA GLU A 192 0.81 -8.37 -9.77
C GLU A 192 0.90 -9.37 -8.61
N ASP A 193 2.04 -9.46 -7.95
CA ASP A 193 2.26 -10.31 -6.78
C ASP A 193 2.00 -9.59 -5.45
N GLU A 194 1.59 -8.32 -5.49
CA GLU A 194 1.31 -7.53 -4.30
C GLU A 194 -0.04 -7.95 -3.68
N PRO A 195 -0.07 -8.50 -2.45
CA PRO A 195 -1.32 -8.89 -1.83
C PRO A 195 -2.10 -7.65 -1.36
N TYR A 196 -3.41 -7.78 -1.30
CA TYR A 196 -4.23 -6.92 -0.46
C TYR A 196 -3.91 -7.22 1.00
N VAL A 197 -3.60 -6.20 1.80
CA VAL A 197 -3.25 -6.35 3.21
C VAL A 197 -4.10 -5.42 4.08
N LEU A 198 -4.78 -6.00 5.07
CA LEU A 198 -5.31 -5.26 6.20
C LEU A 198 -4.39 -5.49 7.41
N HIS A 199 -3.73 -4.40 7.85
CA HIS A 199 -2.80 -4.43 8.97
C HIS A 199 -3.56 -4.64 10.28
N LEU A 200 -3.41 -5.82 10.87
CA LEU A 200 -4.03 -6.22 12.14
C LEU A 200 -2.99 -6.59 13.19
N ARG A 201 -1.81 -7.05 12.78
CA ARG A 201 -0.73 -7.44 13.67
C ARG A 201 -0.35 -6.30 14.60
N GLY A 202 -0.23 -6.61 15.89
CA GLY A 202 0.16 -5.63 16.91
C GLY A 202 -1.01 -4.84 17.50
N LEU A 203 -2.24 -5.05 17.02
CA LEU A 203 -3.42 -4.60 17.77
C LEU A 203 -3.53 -5.35 19.09
N ALA A 204 -4.04 -4.65 20.11
CA ALA A 204 -4.51 -5.30 21.34
C ALA A 204 -5.68 -6.26 21.04
N GLN A 205 -6.08 -7.06 22.03
CA GLN A 205 -7.22 -7.95 21.89
C GLN A 205 -8.46 -7.20 21.36
N ILE A 206 -9.04 -7.73 20.29
CA ILE A 206 -10.26 -7.21 19.66
C ILE A 206 -11.43 -8.02 20.19
N GLY A 207 -12.46 -7.34 20.72
CA GLY A 207 -13.66 -8.00 21.22
C GLY A 207 -14.44 -8.75 20.13
N ARG A 208 -14.73 -8.08 19.01
CA ARG A 208 -15.34 -8.66 17.81
C ARG A 208 -14.63 -8.20 16.54
N LEU A 209 -14.32 -9.12 15.65
CA LEU A 209 -13.76 -8.84 14.33
C LEU A 209 -14.65 -9.48 13.27
N ASP A 210 -15.17 -8.66 12.37
CA ASP A 210 -15.93 -9.09 11.20
C ASP A 210 -15.28 -8.49 9.94
N LEU A 211 -14.65 -9.34 9.11
CA LEU A 211 -14.06 -8.91 7.85
C LEU A 211 -14.83 -9.52 6.69
N ARG A 212 -15.09 -8.71 5.67
CA ARG A 212 -15.70 -9.14 4.42
C ARG A 212 -15.00 -8.47 3.26
N VAL A 213 -14.40 -9.24 2.37
CA VAL A 213 -13.74 -8.71 1.16
C VAL A 213 -14.38 -9.29 -0.08
N LEU A 214 -14.95 -8.41 -0.89
CA LEU A 214 -15.49 -8.73 -2.21
C LEU A 214 -14.33 -8.77 -3.21
N LEU A 215 -14.19 -9.89 -3.91
CA LEU A 215 -13.25 -10.06 -5.01
C LEU A 215 -13.98 -9.68 -6.29
N GLY A 216 -13.32 -8.91 -7.17
CA GLY A 216 -13.90 -8.39 -8.40
C GLY A 216 -14.63 -9.43 -9.26
N ASP A 217 -15.65 -8.95 -9.98
CA ASP A 217 -16.50 -9.77 -10.85
C ASP A 217 -15.67 -10.59 -11.84
N ARG A 218 -16.01 -11.86 -12.00
CA ARG A 218 -15.64 -12.65 -13.19
C ARG A 218 -16.90 -12.87 -14.04
N PRO A 219 -16.80 -12.78 -15.37
CA PRO A 219 -17.87 -13.30 -16.22
C PRO A 219 -18.05 -14.78 -15.90
N ALA A 220 -19.29 -15.19 -15.60
CA ALA A 220 -19.56 -16.60 -15.32
C ALA A 220 -19.28 -17.42 -16.58
N ALA A 221 -18.53 -18.52 -16.44
CA ALA A 221 -18.17 -19.36 -17.57
C ALA A 221 -19.33 -20.32 -17.91
N GLY A 222 -19.92 -20.15 -19.10
CA GLY A 222 -20.78 -21.16 -19.75
C GLY A 222 -22.29 -20.92 -19.72
N ALA A 223 -22.92 -21.25 -20.87
CA ALA A 223 -24.36 -21.33 -21.19
C ALA A 223 -25.22 -20.05 -21.02
N PRO A 224 -26.30 -19.88 -21.82
CA PRO A 224 -27.18 -18.72 -21.70
C PRO A 224 -27.82 -18.67 -20.29
N VAL A 225 -27.64 -17.52 -19.64
CA VAL A 225 -28.01 -17.26 -18.24
C VAL A 225 -29.52 -17.29 -18.01
N SER A 226 -30.27 -16.93 -19.06
CA SER A 226 -31.72 -17.04 -19.06
C SER A 226 -32.25 -17.20 -20.49
N ASN A 227 -33.49 -17.67 -20.58
CA ASN A 227 -34.27 -17.75 -21.82
C ASN A 227 -34.59 -16.38 -22.45
N LEU A 228 -34.40 -15.28 -21.71
CA LEU A 228 -34.61 -13.90 -22.17
C LEU A 228 -33.30 -13.11 -22.31
N GLY A 229 -32.15 -13.81 -22.20
CA GLY A 229 -30.84 -13.17 -22.13
C GLY A 229 -30.50 -12.67 -20.72
N GLY A 230 -29.34 -12.04 -20.57
CA GLY A 230 -28.80 -11.58 -19.29
C GLY A 230 -27.31 -11.90 -19.15
N GLU A 231 -26.60 -11.11 -18.35
CA GLU A 231 -25.21 -11.35 -18.00
C GLU A 231 -25.13 -12.06 -16.64
N ALA A 232 -24.39 -13.16 -16.55
CA ALA A 232 -24.06 -13.83 -15.30
C ALA A 232 -22.67 -13.40 -14.84
N ARG A 233 -22.55 -13.11 -13.55
CA ARG A 233 -21.32 -12.65 -12.92
C ARG A 233 -21.07 -13.47 -11.67
N ASP A 234 -19.88 -14.04 -11.58
CA ASP A 234 -19.42 -14.74 -10.40
C ASP A 234 -18.73 -13.73 -9.46
N ARG A 235 -19.33 -13.54 -8.29
CA ARG A 235 -18.76 -12.75 -7.19
C ARG A 235 -18.30 -13.68 -6.09
N ARG A 236 -17.03 -13.57 -5.71
CA ARG A 236 -16.49 -14.29 -4.55
C ARG A 236 -16.31 -13.33 -3.39
N VAL A 237 -16.57 -13.85 -2.20
CA VAL A 237 -16.45 -13.10 -0.94
C VAL A 237 -15.56 -13.91 -0.01
N ILE A 238 -14.58 -13.25 0.60
CA ILE A 238 -13.79 -13.82 1.69
C ILE A 238 -14.30 -13.21 2.99
N GLU A 239 -14.73 -14.06 3.93
CA GLU A 239 -15.27 -13.65 5.23
C GLU A 239 -14.40 -14.21 6.36
N LEU A 240 -14.16 -13.39 7.39
CA LEU A 240 -13.46 -13.77 8.61
C LEU A 240 -14.22 -13.23 9.82
N HIS A 241 -14.56 -14.12 10.74
CA HIS A 241 -15.18 -13.77 12.00
C HIS A 241 -14.31 -14.25 13.17
N LYS A 242 -13.99 -13.34 14.10
CA LYS A 242 -13.29 -13.66 15.35
C LYS A 242 -13.94 -12.94 16.53
N ARG A 243 -13.75 -13.48 17.73
CA ARG A 243 -14.15 -12.86 19.00
C ARG A 243 -12.99 -13.01 19.98
N ASP A 244 -12.83 -12.02 20.85
CA ASP A 244 -11.82 -12.00 21.92
C ASP A 244 -10.43 -12.45 21.44
N TRP A 245 -10.02 -11.93 20.27
CA TRP A 245 -8.85 -12.40 19.55
C TRP A 245 -7.78 -11.32 19.50
N THR A 246 -6.53 -11.71 19.80
CA THR A 246 -5.36 -10.84 19.63
C THR A 246 -4.67 -11.18 18.31
N PRO A 247 -4.61 -10.25 17.34
CA PRO A 247 -4.01 -10.54 16.04
C PRO A 247 -2.49 -10.74 16.13
N ASP A 248 -2.03 -11.92 15.73
CA ASP A 248 -0.61 -12.27 15.60
C ASP A 248 -0.05 -11.99 14.19
N ARG A 249 -0.94 -11.78 13.21
CA ARG A 249 -0.63 -11.58 11.79
C ARG A 249 -1.63 -10.65 11.12
N ASP A 250 -1.22 -10.13 9.96
CA ASP A 250 -2.09 -9.35 9.09
C ASP A 250 -3.04 -10.25 8.29
N PHE A 251 -4.16 -9.68 7.85
CA PHE A 251 -5.05 -10.35 6.92
C PHE A 251 -4.60 -10.04 5.49
N GLU A 252 -4.19 -11.07 4.75
CA GLU A 252 -3.64 -10.94 3.40
C GLU A 252 -4.46 -11.74 2.38
N ILE A 253 -4.74 -11.15 1.22
CA ILE A 253 -5.32 -11.85 0.06
C ILE A 253 -4.39 -11.67 -1.14
N GLY A 254 -3.86 -12.79 -1.66
CA GLY A 254 -3.05 -12.80 -2.88
C GLY A 254 -3.85 -12.49 -4.14
N GLN A 255 -3.23 -11.79 -5.10
CA GLN A 255 -3.88 -11.45 -6.38
C GLN A 255 -4.07 -12.65 -7.32
N ASP A 256 -3.40 -13.78 -7.09
CA ASP A 256 -3.67 -15.06 -7.75
C ASP A 256 -5.15 -15.47 -7.59
N GLN A 257 -5.74 -15.10 -6.46
CA GLN A 257 -7.15 -15.30 -6.18
C GLN A 257 -8.06 -14.48 -7.11
N VAL A 258 -7.57 -13.36 -7.68
CA VAL A 258 -8.32 -12.45 -8.57
C VAL A 258 -7.69 -12.45 -9.98
N SER A 259 -7.42 -13.64 -10.52
CA SER A 259 -6.73 -13.79 -11.81
C SER A 259 -7.52 -13.19 -13.00
N GLY A 260 -6.82 -12.63 -13.98
CA GLY A 260 -7.35 -12.35 -15.32
C GLY A 260 -7.79 -10.92 -15.64
N ARG A 261 -7.61 -9.94 -14.76
CA ARG A 261 -7.87 -8.52 -15.08
C ARG A 261 -6.63 -7.66 -14.83
N ALA A 262 -5.98 -7.26 -15.92
CA ALA A 262 -4.87 -6.30 -15.89
C ALA A 262 -5.37 -4.83 -15.82
N GLY A 263 -6.68 -4.60 -15.74
CA GLY A 263 -7.23 -3.26 -15.68
C GLY A 263 -8.72 -3.18 -15.33
N LEU A 264 -9.11 -1.98 -14.91
CA LEU A 264 -10.47 -1.57 -14.59
C LEU A 264 -10.92 -0.50 -15.58
N ARG A 265 -12.22 -0.44 -15.84
CA ARG A 265 -12.84 0.61 -16.64
C ARG A 265 -14.14 1.05 -15.98
N ASN A 266 -14.33 2.35 -15.87
CA ASN A 266 -15.60 2.95 -15.48
C ASN A 266 -15.89 4.13 -16.43
N GLY A 267 -16.91 3.98 -17.28
CA GLY A 267 -17.24 4.97 -18.31
C GLY A 267 -16.08 5.20 -19.29
N SER A 268 -15.58 6.44 -19.31
CA SER A 268 -14.42 6.88 -20.10
C SER A 268 -13.08 6.71 -19.38
N LEU A 269 -13.08 6.37 -18.09
CA LEU A 269 -11.85 6.16 -17.32
C LEU A 269 -11.44 4.70 -17.38
N ALA A 270 -10.15 4.46 -17.61
CA ALA A 270 -9.54 3.15 -17.53
C ALA A 270 -8.25 3.22 -16.72
N VAL A 271 -8.04 2.23 -15.86
CA VAL A 271 -6.79 2.03 -15.13
C VAL A 271 -6.24 0.69 -15.57
N VAL A 272 -5.04 0.67 -16.13
CA VAL A 272 -4.38 -0.56 -16.58
C VAL A 272 -3.03 -0.64 -15.91
N ARG A 273 -2.75 -1.78 -15.28
CA ARG A 273 -1.40 -2.10 -14.83
C ARG A 273 -0.60 -2.57 -16.03
N VAL A 274 0.36 -1.75 -16.45
CA VAL A 274 1.30 -2.12 -17.51
C VAL A 274 2.55 -2.66 -16.85
N THR A 275 2.73 -3.98 -16.91
CA THR A 275 4.00 -4.62 -16.54
C THR A 275 4.80 -4.80 -17.81
N PRO A 276 5.76 -3.92 -18.14
CA PRO A 276 6.58 -4.11 -19.32
C PRO A 276 7.41 -5.39 -19.16
N THR A 277 7.29 -6.31 -20.11
CA THR A 277 8.17 -7.47 -20.21
C THR A 277 9.52 -6.99 -20.70
N VAL A 278 10.30 -6.37 -19.82
CA VAL A 278 11.70 -6.08 -20.11
C VAL A 278 12.42 -7.41 -20.02
N ALA A 279 13.12 -7.81 -21.08
CA ALA A 279 14.04 -8.94 -21.00
C ALA A 279 15.02 -8.61 -19.86
N ALA A 280 14.95 -9.36 -18.77
CA ALA A 280 15.86 -9.23 -17.65
C ALA A 280 17.26 -9.56 -18.17
N THR A 281 17.94 -8.53 -18.64
CA THR A 281 19.31 -8.62 -19.11
C THR A 281 20.15 -8.47 -17.85
N PRO A 282 20.90 -9.52 -17.45
CA PRO A 282 21.80 -9.41 -16.31
C PRO A 282 22.74 -8.23 -16.54
N GLN A 283 22.66 -7.23 -15.67
CA GLN A 283 23.56 -6.08 -15.74
C GLN A 283 24.74 -6.36 -14.82
N GLU A 284 25.94 -6.37 -15.40
CA GLU A 284 27.17 -6.56 -14.65
C GLU A 284 27.35 -5.44 -13.62
N ILE A 285 27.39 -5.80 -12.34
CA ILE A 285 27.72 -4.87 -11.26
C ILE A 285 29.24 -4.72 -11.23
N ARG A 286 29.75 -3.69 -11.93
CA ARG A 286 31.20 -3.43 -12.04
C ARG A 286 31.86 -2.98 -10.73
N GLY A 287 31.06 -2.54 -9.77
CA GLY A 287 31.54 -2.11 -8.46
C GLY A 287 30.37 -1.81 -7.52
N LEU A 288 30.51 -2.25 -6.27
CA LEU A 288 29.55 -2.00 -5.21
C LEU A 288 30.29 -1.39 -4.01
N TYR A 289 29.89 -0.19 -3.62
CA TYR A 289 30.35 0.44 -2.38
C TYR A 289 29.26 0.29 -1.33
N VAL A 290 29.60 -0.33 -0.19
CA VAL A 290 28.70 -0.44 0.96
C VAL A 290 29.25 0.41 2.09
N LEU A 291 28.50 1.43 2.50
CA LEU A 291 28.83 2.24 3.67
C LEU A 291 28.12 1.65 4.89
N VAL A 292 28.89 1.29 5.92
CA VAL A 292 28.36 0.70 7.14
C VAL A 292 28.58 1.66 8.30
N ASP A 293 27.47 2.06 8.95
CA ASP A 293 27.49 2.85 10.17
C ASP A 293 27.87 1.95 11.36
N SER A 294 29.10 2.10 11.86
CA SER A 294 29.65 1.36 13.00
C SER A 294 29.56 2.14 14.31
N SER A 295 28.72 3.18 14.37
CA SER A 295 28.54 3.96 15.60
C SER A 295 27.91 3.12 16.72
N ALA A 296 28.22 3.47 17.98
CA ALA A 296 27.78 2.74 19.16
C ALA A 296 26.25 2.63 19.30
N SER A 297 25.48 3.54 18.67
CA SER A 297 24.01 3.50 18.63
C SER A 297 23.45 2.34 17.80
N ARG A 298 24.28 1.69 16.97
CA ARG A 298 23.93 0.53 16.14
C ARG A 298 24.30 -0.83 16.76
N ALA A 299 24.82 -0.83 17.99
CA ALA A 299 25.26 -2.06 18.66
C ALA A 299 24.13 -3.10 18.78
N LEU A 300 22.90 -2.65 19.03
CA LEU A 300 21.70 -3.48 18.99
C LEU A 300 21.30 -3.71 17.52
N GLY A 301 21.72 -4.84 16.94
CA GLY A 301 21.38 -5.24 15.56
C GLY A 301 22.58 -5.44 14.63
N TRP A 302 23.80 -5.13 15.09
CA TRP A 302 25.05 -5.26 14.32
C TRP A 302 25.24 -6.66 13.72
N SER A 303 25.00 -7.72 14.50
CA SER A 303 25.13 -9.10 14.01
C SER A 303 24.20 -9.43 12.85
N THR A 304 23.02 -8.80 12.81
CA THR A 304 22.04 -8.98 11.72
C THR A 304 22.47 -8.22 10.48
N GLN A 305 23.01 -7.00 10.64
CA GLN A 305 23.55 -6.22 9.53
C GLN A 305 24.75 -6.92 8.87
N VAL A 306 25.69 -7.45 9.67
CA VAL A 306 26.84 -8.22 9.18
C VAL A 306 26.39 -9.47 8.43
N ARG A 307 25.39 -10.20 8.95
CA ARG A 307 24.86 -11.40 8.28
C ARG A 307 24.22 -11.07 6.94
N ARG A 308 23.43 -9.99 6.88
CA ARG A 308 22.82 -9.51 5.62
C ARG A 308 23.88 -9.08 4.59
N LEU A 309 24.95 -8.42 5.03
CA LEU A 309 26.04 -8.05 4.15
C LEU A 309 26.76 -9.30 3.61
N ALA A 310 26.96 -10.32 4.45
CA ALA A 310 27.53 -11.59 4.04
C ALA A 310 26.64 -12.34 3.03
N ASP A 311 25.32 -12.40 3.28
CA ASP A 311 24.35 -13.01 2.37
C ASP A 311 24.31 -12.28 1.02
N LEU A 312 24.36 -10.94 1.04
CA LEU A 312 24.42 -10.12 -0.17
C LEU A 312 25.73 -10.35 -0.94
N ALA A 313 26.87 -10.40 -0.25
CA ALA A 313 28.16 -10.66 -0.87
C ALA A 313 28.27 -12.09 -1.44
N ALA A 314 27.69 -13.08 -0.77
CA ALA A 314 27.61 -14.46 -1.27
C ALA A 314 26.73 -14.55 -2.52
N GLY A 315 25.54 -13.95 -2.48
CA GLY A 315 24.63 -13.94 -3.62
C GLY A 315 25.19 -13.24 -4.87
N LEU A 316 26.08 -12.26 -4.69
CA LEU A 316 26.79 -11.59 -5.79
C LEU A 316 27.93 -12.42 -6.41
N ARG A 317 28.42 -13.47 -5.74
CA ARG A 317 29.49 -14.33 -6.28
C ARG A 317 28.96 -15.48 -7.15
N ASP A 318 27.71 -15.86 -6.92
CA ASP A 318 27.07 -17.02 -7.56
C ASP A 318 26.26 -16.65 -8.82
N GLY A 319 26.24 -15.37 -9.22
CA GLY A 319 25.59 -14.85 -10.43
C GLY A 319 26.59 -14.15 -11.36
#